data_AF-A0A2V5V0W9-F1
#
_entry.id   AF-A0A2V5V0W9-F1
#
_cell.length_a   1.000
_cell.length_b   1.000
_cell.length_c   1.000
_cell.angle_alpha   90.00
_cell.angle_beta   90.00
_cell.angle_gamma   90.00
#
_symmetry.space_group_name_H-M   'P 1'
#
loop_
_entity.id
_entity.type
_entity.pdbx_description
1 polymer ?
#
loop_
_entity_poly.entity_id
_entity_poly.type
_entity_poly.pdbx_seq_one_letter_code
_entity_poly.pdbx_strand_id
1 'polypeptide(L)' 'MDAADTNVLLYVHDPRDVTKQATASNLLQSLSDGVLLWQVACEYRSHQIRLPVIEYSVTT' A
#
# COMPACT_ATOMS: atom_id res chain seq x y z
N MET A 1 -13.15 -5.23 -16.07
CA MET A 1 -13.03 -4.03 -15.22
C MET A 1 -12.27 -4.49 -14.01
N ASP A 2 -11.01 -4.09 -13.93
CA ASP A 2 -10.09 -4.57 -12.92
C ASP A 2 -9.85 -3.45 -11.91
N ALA A 3 -9.83 -3.80 -10.62
CA ALA A 3 -9.67 -2.84 -9.53
C ALA A 3 -8.37 -3.12 -8.80
N ALA A 4 -7.67 -2.05 -8.42
CA ALA A 4 -6.48 -2.17 -7.59
C ALA A 4 -6.90 -2.46 -6.13
N ASP A 5 -6.24 -3.43 -5.51
CA ASP A 5 -6.38 -3.76 -4.09
C ASP A 5 -5.34 -2.99 -3.25
N THR A 6 -5.62 -2.82 -1.95
CA THR A 6 -4.75 -2.17 -0.95
C THR A 6 -3.35 -2.79 -0.97
N ASN A 7 -3.24 -4.12 -1.12
CA ASN A 7 -1.96 -4.83 -1.14
C ASN A 7 -1.07 -4.40 -2.31
N VAL A 8 -1.64 -4.21 -3.50
CA VAL A 8 -0.89 -3.76 -4.69
C VAL A 8 -0.33 -2.35 -4.44
N LEU A 9 -1.15 -1.47 -3.87
CA LEU A 9 -0.73 -0.11 -3.51
C LEU A 9 0.36 -0.10 -2.43
N LEU A 10 0.29 -1.00 -1.45
CA LEU A 10 1.34 -1.14 -0.44
C LEU A 10 2.66 -1.60 -1.06
N TYR A 11 2.64 -2.63 -1.92
CA TYR A 11 3.86 -3.18 -2.49
C TYR A 11 4.55 -2.24 -3.49
N VAL A 12 3.82 -1.42 -4.24
CA VAL A 12 4.41 -0.38 -5.11
C VAL A 12 5.30 0.58 -4.33
N HIS A 13 4.96 0.83 -3.07
CA HIS A 13 5.66 1.75 -2.19
C HIS A 13 6.50 1.06 -1.10
N ASP A 14 6.72 -0.26 -1.17
CA ASP A 14 7.54 -1.01 -0.21
C ASP A 14 8.96 -1.30 -0.75
N PRO A 15 10.00 -0.56 -0.33
CA PRO A 15 11.35 -0.76 -0.82
C PRO A 15 12.03 -2.03 -0.25
N ARG A 16 11.40 -2.72 0.72
CA ARG A 16 11.96 -3.90 1.37
C ARG A 16 11.95 -5.16 0.49
N ASP A 17 11.06 -5.21 -0.50
CA ASP A 17 10.93 -6.34 -1.44
C ASP A 17 10.83 -5.84 -2.87
N VAL A 18 11.99 -5.65 -3.50
CA VAL A 18 12.14 -5.11 -4.87
C VAL A 18 11.42 -5.94 -5.93
N THR A 19 11.30 -7.26 -5.73
CA THR A 19 10.61 -8.16 -6.66
C THR A 19 9.11 -7.93 -6.60
N LYS A 20 8.53 -7.85 -5.39
CA LYS A 20 7.11 -7.53 -5.23
C LYS A 20 6.80 -6.10 -5.69
N GLN A 21 7.69 -5.15 -5.42
CA GLN A 21 7.53 -3.77 -5.86
C GLN A 21 7.50 -3.65 -7.39
N ALA A 22 8.43 -4.31 -8.09
CA ALA A 22 8.46 -4.33 -9.55
C ALA A 22 7.20 -4.99 -10.13
N THR A 23 6.77 -6.12 -9.56
CA THR A 23 5.56 -6.82 -9.97
C THR A 23 4.32 -5.94 -9.79
N ALA A 24 4.19 -5.29 -8.64
CA ALA A 24 3.05 -4.43 -8.34
C ALA A 24 3.03 -3.16 -9.21
N SER A 25 4.19 -2.59 -9.53
CA SER A 25 4.32 -1.47 -10.47
C SER A 25 3.89 -1.86 -11.88
N ASN A 26 4.33 -3.04 -12.36
CA ASN A 26 3.92 -3.55 -13.67
C ASN A 26 2.41 -3.83 -13.74
N LEU A 27 1.83 -4.39 -12.66
CA LEU A 27 0.39 -4.61 -12.56
C LEU A 27 -0.39 -3.29 -12.64
N LEU A 28 0.01 -2.26 -11.90
CA LEU A 28 -0.63 -0.94 -11.98
C LEU A 28 -0.53 -0.33 -13.39
N GLN A 29 0.61 -0.45 -14.05
CA GLN A 29 0.80 0.05 -15.42
C GLN A 29 -0.03 -0.71 -16.46
N SER A 30 -0.33 -1.99 -16.21
CA SER A 30 -1.15 -2.82 -17.10
C SER A 30 -2.67 -2.56 -16.99
N LEU A 31 -3.11 -1.85 -15.94
CA LEU A 31 -4.51 -1.49 -15.73
C LEU A 31 -4.89 -0.29 -16.60
N SER A 32 -5.32 -0.53 -17.84
CA SER A 32 -5.72 0.52 -18.78
C SER A 32 -6.90 1.38 -18.31
N ASP A 33 -7.85 0.78 -17.58
CA ASP A 33 -9.05 1.40 -17.02
C ASP A 33 -9.24 1.03 -15.54
N GLY A 34 -8.13 1.01 -14.79
CA GLY A 34 -8.12 0.60 -13.40
C GLY A 34 -9.01 1.49 -12.52
N VAL A 35 -9.93 0.89 -11.78
CA VAL A 35 -10.75 1.62 -10.80
C VAL A 35 -10.15 1.46 -9.41
N LEU A 36 -9.76 2.59 -8.80
CA LEU A 36 -9.43 2.66 -7.39
C LEU A 36 -10.72 2.90 -6.60
N LEU A 37 -11.22 1.87 -5.92
CA LEU A 37 -12.40 2.01 -5.07
C LEU A 37 -12.09 2.92 -3.87
N TRP A 38 -13.05 3.77 -3.51
CA TRP A 38 -12.90 4.70 -2.37
C TRP A 38 -12.54 3.99 -1.05
N GLN A 39 -13.11 2.80 -0.81
CA GLN A 39 -12.79 2.00 0.38
C GLN A 39 -11.31 1.57 0.38
N VAL A 40 -10.79 1.10 -0.76
CA VAL A 40 -9.38 0.70 -0.92
C VAL A 40 -8.45 1.89 -0.68
N ALA A 41 -8.80 3.07 -1.20
CA ALA A 41 -8.04 4.29 -0.94
C ALA A 41 -8.01 4.65 0.57
N CYS A 42 -9.13 4.47 1.27
CA CYS A 42 -9.22 4.69 2.72
C CYS A 42 -8.35 3.71 3.51
N GLU A 43 -8.36 2.43 3.14
CA GLU A 43 -7.54 1.38 3.77
C GLU A 43 -6.04 1.57 3.52
N TYR A 44 -5.65 1.99 2.31
CA TYR A 44 -4.26 2.33 2.01
C TYR A 44 -3.79 3.52 2.85
N ARG A 45 -4.62 4.56 2.97
CA ARG A 45 -4.31 5.74 3.77
C ARG A 45 -4.18 5.42 5.27
N SER A 46 -5.03 4.54 5.81
CA SER A 46 -4.94 4.13 7.22
C SER A 46 -3.63 3.37 7.51
N HIS A 47 -3.14 2.56 6.56
CA HIS A 47 -1.83 1.91 6.66
C HIS A 47 -0.67 2.90 6.70
N GLN A 48 -0.69 3.93 5.86
CA GLN A 48 0.36 4.97 5.85
C GLN A 48 0.38 5.81 7.14
N ILE A 49 -0.79 6.06 7.73
CA ILE A 49 -0.93 6.85 8.96
C ILE A 49 -0.53 6.04 10.22
N ARG A 50 -0.61 4.71 10.18
CA ARG A 50 -0.34 3.81 11.32
C ARG A 50 1.16 3.59 11.61
N LEU A 51 2.03 4.54 11.27
CA LEU A 51 3.48 4.49 11.57
C LEU A 51 3.95 5.68 12.44
N PRO A 52 3.49 5.73 13.70
CA PRO A 52 4.45 5.86 14.79
C PRO A 52 4.23 4.75 15.81
N VAL A 53 5.23 3.88 15.98
CA VAL A 53 5.37 3.13 17.24
C VAL A 53 5.67 4.19 18.30
N ILE A 54 4.66 4.52 19.10
CA ILE A 54 4.87 5.25 20.34
C ILE A 54 5.53 4.25 21.29
N GLU A 55 6.85 4.37 21.47
CA GLU A 55 7.58 3.71 22.55
C GLU A 55 7.01 4.20 23.87
N TYR A 56 6.34 3.33 24.63
CA TYR A 56 6.12 3.59 26.05
C TYR A 56 7.43 3.32 26.78
N SER A 57 8.24 4.35 26.98
CA SER A 57 9.31 4.31 27.99
C SER A 57 8.66 4.36 29.37
N VAL A 58 8.52 3.20 30.03
CA VAL A 58 8.22 3.15 31.46
C VAL A 58 9.53 3.44 32.20
N THR A 59 9.76 4.70 32.53
CA THR A 59 10.79 5.08 33.50
C THR A 59 10.27 4.68 34.88
N THR A 60 10.92 3.70 35.52
CA THR A 60 10.72 3.33 36.93
C THR A 60 11.72 4.09 37.79
#